data_AF-A0A3D0Q1S0-F1
#
_entry.id   AF-A0A3D0Q1S0-F1
#
_cell.length_a   1.000
_cell.length_b   1.000
_cell.length_c   1.000
_cell.angle_alpha   90.00
_cell.angle_beta   90.00
_cell.angle_gamma   90.00
#
_symmetry.space_group_name_H-M   'P 1'
#
loop_
_entity.id
_entity.type
_entity.pdbx_description
1 polymer ?
#
loop_
_entity_poly.entity_id
_entity_poly.type
_entity_poly.pdbx_seq_one_letter_code
_entity_poly.pdbx_strand_id
1 'polypeptide(L)'
;MKRSVLSLMVVGVITASAASPALADSKWEDKAKDAWIDGKAEATLLFNTHLNSFDINTDVQEGVIILTGKVDSSVDKKLAEELVTGIDGV
;
A
#
# COMPACT_ATOMS: atom_id res chain seq x y z
N MET A 1 23.90 17.00 -39.97
CA MET A 1 22.74 16.48 -39.19
C MET A 1 22.17 17.70 -38.44
N LYS A 2 20.99 18.30 -38.71
CA LYS A 2 19.61 17.77 -38.84
C LYS A 2 19.33 16.72 -37.76
N ARG A 3 18.37 16.81 -36.82
CA ARG A 3 17.31 17.76 -36.38
C ARG A 3 17.00 17.39 -34.90
N SER A 4 16.40 18.19 -34.00
CA SER A 4 16.00 19.61 -33.93
C SER A 4 15.75 19.98 -32.44
N VAL A 5 15.71 21.26 -32.07
CA VAL A 5 15.13 21.70 -30.78
C VAL A 5 13.61 21.81 -30.94
N LEU A 6 12.82 21.28 -30.00
CA LEU A 6 11.37 21.44 -29.96
C LEU A 6 10.93 21.96 -28.59
N SER A 7 11.01 23.29 -28.46
CA SER A 7 10.18 24.02 -27.51
C SER A 7 8.73 23.98 -28.01
N LEU A 8 7.78 23.67 -27.13
CA LEU A 8 6.41 24.12 -27.31
C LEU A 8 5.83 24.48 -25.94
N MET A 9 5.84 25.77 -25.62
CA MET A 9 4.89 26.31 -24.65
C MET A 9 3.48 26.12 -25.19
N VAL A 10 2.60 25.51 -24.39
CA VAL A 10 1.15 25.69 -24.55
C VAL A 10 0.64 26.39 -23.29
N VAL A 11 0.62 27.72 -23.35
CA VAL A 11 -0.17 28.54 -22.42
C VAL A 11 -1.63 28.42 -22.87
N GLY A 12 -2.28 27.34 -22.43
CA GLY A 12 -3.71 27.15 -22.57
C GLY A 12 -4.44 27.85 -21.43
N VAL A 13 -4.99 29.04 -21.68
CA VAL A 13 -5.94 29.67 -20.74
C VAL A 13 -7.24 28.86 -20.78
N ILE A 14 -7.37 27.90 -19.87
CA ILE A 14 -8.64 27.24 -19.60
C ILE A 14 -9.40 28.15 -18.63
N THR A 15 -10.57 28.61 -19.10
CA THR A 15 -11.50 29.44 -18.33
C THR A 15 -11.88 28.78 -17.01
N ALA A 16 -11.87 29.56 -15.92
CA ALA A 16 -12.09 29.04 -14.58
C ALA A 16 -13.48 28.42 -14.37
N SER A 17 -13.51 27.11 -14.13
CA SER A 17 -14.49 26.49 -13.24
C SER A 17 -13.77 26.14 -11.93
N ALA A 18 -14.22 26.76 -10.83
CA ALA A 18 -13.60 26.57 -9.51
C ALA A 18 -14.07 25.25 -8.87
N ALA A 19 -13.58 24.12 -9.40
CA ALA A 19 -13.58 22.84 -8.70
C ALA A 19 -12.25 22.72 -7.95
N SER A 20 -12.25 23.11 -6.66
CA SER A 20 -11.05 23.09 -5.82
C SER A 20 -10.46 21.66 -5.74
N PRO A 21 -9.19 21.43 -6.14
CA PRO A 21 -8.59 20.09 -6.16
C PRO A 21 -8.21 19.55 -4.77
N ALA A 22 -8.49 20.29 -3.69
CA ALA A 22 -8.06 20.02 -2.31
C ALA A 22 -8.59 18.73 -1.67
N LEU A 23 -9.40 17.93 -2.39
CA LEU A 23 -9.90 16.62 -1.94
C LEU A 23 -9.28 15.43 -2.70
N ALA A 24 -8.41 15.69 -3.67
CA ALA A 24 -7.71 14.64 -4.43
C ALA A 24 -6.44 14.13 -3.72
N ASP A 25 -5.79 14.97 -2.90
CA ASP A 25 -4.45 14.67 -2.37
C ASP A 25 -4.41 13.60 -1.26
N SER A 26 -5.39 13.54 -0.35
CA SER A 26 -5.32 12.58 0.76
C SER A 26 -5.54 11.13 0.31
N LYS A 27 -6.46 10.88 -0.62
CA LYS A 27 -6.87 9.51 -0.99
C LYS A 27 -5.74 8.68 -1.61
N TRP A 28 -4.85 9.29 -2.39
CA TRP A 28 -3.72 8.58 -2.96
C TRP A 28 -2.64 8.34 -1.91
N GLU A 29 -2.44 9.28 -0.99
CA GLU A 29 -1.48 9.17 0.13
C GLU A 29 -1.91 8.06 1.09
N ASP A 30 -3.19 8.00 1.46
CA ASP A 30 -3.73 6.98 2.36
C ASP A 30 -3.66 5.58 1.74
N LYS A 31 -3.96 5.44 0.44
CA LYS A 31 -3.77 4.17 -0.27
C LYS A 31 -2.31 3.78 -0.45
N ALA A 32 -1.38 4.74 -0.53
CA ALA A 32 0.05 4.46 -0.52
C ALA A 32 0.54 4.01 0.87
N LYS A 33 -0.02 4.56 1.96
CA LYS A 33 0.25 4.10 3.34
C LYS A 33 -0.25 2.67 3.54
N ASP A 34 -1.51 2.37 3.16
CA ASP A 34 -2.09 1.03 3.25
C ASP A 34 -1.21 0.00 2.50
N ALA A 35 -0.87 0.28 1.24
CA ALA A 35 -0.01 -0.60 0.43
C ALA A 35 1.43 -0.76 0.99
N TRP A 36 1.95 0.26 1.69
CA TRP A 36 3.24 0.15 2.38
C TRP A 36 3.16 -0.71 3.65
N ILE A 37 2.04 -0.66 4.37
CA ILE A 37 1.78 -1.54 5.51
C ILE A 37 1.59 -2.99 5.02
N ASP A 38 0.87 -3.20 3.92
CA ASP A 38 0.64 -4.51 3.31
C ASP A 38 1.96 -5.19 2.91
N GLY A 39 2.82 -4.50 2.15
CA GLY A 39 4.14 -5.02 1.79
C GLY A 39 5.07 -5.29 2.99
N LYS A 40 4.92 -4.55 4.09
CA LYS A 40 5.61 -4.87 5.36
C LYS A 40 5.02 -6.13 6.02
N ALA A 41 3.71 -6.35 5.95
CA ALA A 41 3.06 -7.52 6.49
C ALA A 41 3.46 -8.79 5.71
N GLU A 42 3.39 -8.75 4.38
CA GLU A 42 3.87 -9.84 3.50
C GLU A 42 5.33 -10.18 3.81
N ALA A 43 6.23 -9.19 3.86
CA ALA A 43 7.64 -9.42 4.15
C ALA A 43 7.87 -10.01 5.54
N THR A 44 7.18 -9.50 6.57
CA THR A 44 7.29 -10.00 7.96
C THR A 44 6.87 -11.46 8.06
N LEU A 45 5.78 -11.85 7.38
CA LEU A 45 5.30 -13.23 7.34
C LEU A 45 6.24 -14.13 6.51
N LEU A 46 6.73 -13.65 5.37
CA LEU A 46 7.64 -14.38 4.47
C LEU A 46 8.99 -14.74 5.11
N PHE A 47 9.52 -13.86 5.97
CA PHE A 47 10.78 -14.12 6.67
C PHE A 47 10.61 -14.91 7.98
N ASN A 48 9.39 -15.27 8.37
CA ASN A 48 9.16 -16.13 9.53
C ASN A 48 9.30 -17.62 9.16
N THR A 49 10.19 -18.36 9.82
CA THR A 49 10.46 -19.77 9.52
C THR A 49 9.46 -20.78 10.10
N HIS A 50 8.43 -20.32 10.81
CA HIS A 50 7.38 -21.15 11.42
C HIS A 50 6.02 -21.03 10.71
N LEU A 51 5.87 -20.08 9.78
CA LEU A 51 4.65 -19.87 9.00
C LEU A 51 4.90 -20.19 7.53
N ASN A 52 3.94 -20.84 6.87
CA ASN A 52 3.92 -20.87 5.41
C ASN A 52 3.23 -19.60 4.89
N SER A 53 4.01 -18.56 4.57
CA SER A 53 3.45 -17.30 4.08
C SER A 53 2.63 -17.44 2.79
N PHE A 54 2.86 -18.47 1.98
CA PHE A 54 2.10 -18.70 0.75
C PHE A 54 0.66 -19.22 0.99
N ASP A 55 0.34 -19.67 2.21
CA ASP A 55 -1.01 -20.03 2.63
C ASP A 55 -1.74 -18.89 3.36
N ILE A 56 -1.09 -17.73 3.55
CA ILE A 56 -1.61 -16.57 4.27
C ILE A 56 -1.67 -15.37 3.31
N ASN A 57 -2.82 -14.70 3.25
CA ASN A 57 -3.03 -13.50 2.44
C ASN A 57 -3.26 -12.28 3.35
N THR A 58 -2.57 -11.18 3.07
CA THR A 58 -2.75 -9.88 3.71
C THR A 58 -3.65 -8.98 2.85
N ASP A 59 -4.36 -8.07 3.50
CA ASP A 59 -5.02 -6.91 2.91
C ASP A 59 -4.99 -5.79 3.94
N VAL A 60 -4.94 -4.53 3.51
CA VAL A 60 -4.88 -3.38 4.43
C VAL A 60 -5.88 -2.30 4.05
N GLN A 61 -6.68 -1.91 5.03
CA GLN A 61 -7.72 -0.91 4.87
C GLN A 61 -7.65 0.09 6.02
N GLU A 62 -7.25 1.33 5.71
CA GLU A 62 -7.16 2.43 6.69
C GLU A 62 -6.25 2.06 7.89
N GLY A 63 -5.08 1.48 7.58
CA GLY A 63 -4.10 0.97 8.55
C GLY A 63 -4.41 -0.42 9.14
N VAL A 64 -5.66 -0.90 9.06
CA VAL A 64 -6.05 -2.19 9.64
C VAL A 64 -5.61 -3.35 8.73
N ILE A 65 -4.74 -4.22 9.25
CA ILE A 65 -4.34 -5.46 8.56
C ILE A 65 -5.40 -6.54 8.74
N ILE A 66 -5.82 -7.14 7.62
CA ILE A 66 -6.75 -8.26 7.55
C ILE A 66 -5.98 -9.50 7.10
N LEU A 67 -5.80 -10.47 8.01
CA LEU A 67 -5.19 -11.77 7.70
C LEU A 67 -6.27 -12.80 7.32
N THR A 68 -6.08 -13.45 6.17
CA THR A 68 -6.93 -14.57 5.72
C THR A 68 -6.06 -15.73 5.23
N GLY A 69 -6.64 -16.93 5.08
CA GLY A 69 -5.90 -18.12 4.61
C GLY A 69 -5.90 -19.26 5.62
N LYS A 70 -4.79 -20.01 5.67
CA LYS A 70 -4.62 -21.21 6.51
C LYS A 70 -3.31 -21.18 7.28
N VAL A 71 -3.33 -21.82 8.44
CA VAL A 71 -2.17 -22.10 9.31
C VAL A 71 -2.38 -23.46 9.97
N ASP A 72 -1.31 -24.12 10.38
CA ASP A 72 -1.35 -25.49 10.90
C ASP A 72 -1.91 -25.59 12.33
N SER A 73 -1.77 -24.54 13.14
CA SER A 73 -2.25 -24.52 14.52
C SER A 73 -2.79 -23.17 15.00
N SER A 74 -3.44 -23.19 16.17
CA SER A 74 -3.84 -21.98 16.89
C SER A 74 -2.66 -21.19 17.48
N VAL A 75 -1.47 -21.80 17.59
CA VAL A 75 -0.24 -21.11 17.97
C VAL A 75 0.27 -20.31 16.78
N ASP A 76 0.28 -20.91 15.58
CA ASP A 76 0.72 -20.27 14.35
C ASP A 76 -0.22 -19.11 13.97
N LYS A 77 -1.53 -19.24 14.22
CA LYS A 77 -2.49 -18.14 14.10
C LYS A 77 -2.10 -16.95 14.97
N LYS A 78 -1.76 -17.20 16.24
CA LYS A 78 -1.34 -16.14 17.18
C LYS A 78 0.01 -15.54 16.80
N LEU A 79 0.94 -16.36 16.30
CA LEU A 79 2.23 -15.89 15.80
C LEU A 79 2.03 -14.93 14.61
N ALA A 80 1.16 -15.27 13.65
CA ALA A 80 0.84 -14.39 12.53
C ALA A 80 0.21 -13.06 13.01
N GLU A 81 -0.73 -13.11 13.96
CA GLU A 81 -1.33 -11.93 14.60
C GLU A 81 -0.27 -11.05 15.31
N GLU A 82 0.60 -11.65 16.13
CA GLU A 82 1.63 -10.94 16.90
C GLU A 82 2.68 -10.28 15.98
N LEU A 83 3.12 -10.99 14.95
CA LEU A 83 4.09 -10.49 13.97
C LEU A 83 3.59 -9.22 13.26
N VAL A 84 2.35 -9.21 12.79
CA VAL A 84 1.81 -8.05 12.06
C VAL A 84 1.38 -6.91 12.99
N THR A 85 1.02 -7.20 14.24
CA THR A 85 0.74 -6.18 15.28
C THR A 85 1.98 -5.35 15.63
N GLY A 86 3.19 -5.89 15.42
CA GLY A 86 4.46 -5.19 15.63
C GLY A 86 4.85 -4.19 14.53
N ILE A 87 4.03 -3.99 13.49
CA ILE A 87 4.35 -3.14 12.33
C ILE A 87 3.92 -1.69 12.60
N ASP A 88 4.83 -0.73 12.41
CA ASP A 88 4.52 0.70 12.57
C ASP A 88 3.35 1.15 11.67
N GLY A 89 2.32 1.77 12.25
CA GLY A 89 1.16 2.32 11.52
C GLY A 89 -0.06 1.40 11.46
N VAL A 90 -0.03 0.27 12.18
CA VAL A 90 -1.17 -0.63 12.45
C VAL A 90 -1.88 -0.23 13.74
#